data_AF-A0A2N3LAA8-F1
#
_entry.id   AF-A0A2N3LAA8-F1
#
_cell.length_a   1.000
_cell.length_b   1.000
_cell.length_c   1.000
_cell.angle_alpha   90.00
_cell.angle_beta   90.00
_cell.angle_gamma   90.00
#
_symmetry.space_group_name_H-M   'P 1'
#
loop_
_entity.id
_entity.type
_entity.pdbx_description
1 polymer ?
#
loop_
_entity_poly.entity_id
_entity_poly.type
_entity_poly.pdbx_seq_one_letter_code
_entity_poly.pdbx_strand_id
1 'polypeptide(L)'
;MKVTSFGQFWRLDEIDWSPGKGYRNSFRFLGRVGANRGKIRICDFRNQQGIYILFDNYGPTYVGLTRQQGLGKRLKDHLSDHLANKWDRFSWYGFRPIGCPDPSTGILTLDEPVDSLSDDTYTTIGDLEALLIRAIGPRRNSAYPSFQDAEEWTQIWDYEKGDYLKKLMG
;
A
#
# COMPACT_ATOMS: atom_id res chain seq x y z
N MET A 1 -6.54 -1.75 -15.86
CA MET A 1 -6.15 -1.08 -14.60
C MET A 1 -4.71 -1.47 -14.35
N LYS A 2 -3.83 -0.48 -14.24
CA LYS A 2 -2.39 -0.70 -14.08
C LYS A 2 -1.97 -0.53 -12.63
N VAL A 3 -1.09 -1.40 -12.12
CA VAL A 3 -0.47 -1.21 -10.79
C VAL A 3 0.57 -0.08 -10.90
N THR A 4 0.46 0.93 -10.04
CA THR A 4 1.37 2.10 -10.01
C THR A 4 2.30 2.08 -8.80
N SER A 5 1.88 1.42 -7.73
CA SER A 5 2.60 1.35 -6.46
C SER A 5 2.18 0.10 -5.71
N PHE A 6 3.08 -0.48 -4.93
CA PHE A 6 2.76 -1.64 -4.10
C PHE A 6 3.58 -1.66 -2.82
N GLY A 7 3.09 -2.37 -1.82
CA GLY A 7 3.80 -2.65 -0.58
C GLY A 7 3.65 -4.12 -0.20
N GLN A 8 4.73 -4.73 0.28
CA GLN A 8 4.75 -6.18 0.56
C GLN A 8 4.92 -6.47 2.05
N PHE A 9 4.09 -7.37 2.58
CA PHE A 9 4.17 -7.89 3.94
C PHE A 9 4.23 -6.81 5.02
N TRP A 10 3.52 -5.70 4.80
CA TRP A 10 3.34 -4.67 5.80
C TRP A 10 2.62 -5.25 7.01
N ARG A 11 3.02 -4.82 8.20
CA ARG A 11 2.52 -5.36 9.44
C ARG A 11 1.33 -4.56 9.95
N LEU A 12 0.36 -5.29 10.49
CA LEU A 12 -0.84 -4.74 11.11
C LEU A 12 -0.52 -3.84 12.32
N ASP A 13 0.44 -4.28 13.14
CA ASP A 13 0.83 -3.67 14.42
C ASP A 13 1.57 -2.33 14.26
N GLU A 14 2.18 -2.08 13.10
CA GLU A 14 2.88 -0.83 12.79
C GLU A 14 1.96 0.33 12.35
N ILE A 15 0.65 0.08 12.33
CA ILE A 15 -0.36 1.06 11.94
C ILE A 15 -1.18 1.44 13.17
N ASP A 16 -1.20 2.73 13.47
CA ASP A 16 -2.13 3.26 14.46
C ASP A 16 -3.52 3.40 13.84
N TRP A 17 -4.37 2.39 14.08
CA TRP A 17 -5.73 2.30 13.54
C TRP A 17 -6.73 3.25 14.19
N SER A 18 -6.43 3.75 15.40
CA SER A 18 -7.34 4.58 16.19
C SER A 18 -6.61 5.69 16.97
N PRO A 19 -5.95 6.64 16.28
CA PRO A 19 -5.11 7.69 16.90
C PRO A 19 -5.85 8.71 17.79
N GLY A 20 -7.15 8.58 18.03
CA GLY A 20 -7.94 9.57 18.80
C GLY A 20 -8.33 10.83 18.01
N LYS A 21 -8.84 11.86 18.69
CA LYS A 21 -9.34 13.10 18.05
C LYS A 21 -8.26 14.19 17.98
N GLY A 22 -7.88 14.60 16.76
CA GLY A 22 -7.06 15.79 16.48
C GLY A 22 -6.56 15.84 15.03
N TYR A 23 -6.31 17.05 14.48
CA TYR A 23 -5.85 17.25 13.09
C TYR A 23 -4.47 16.61 12.80
N ARG A 24 -3.66 16.41 13.86
CA ARG A 24 -2.37 15.68 13.84
C ARG A 24 -2.49 14.16 14.06
N ASN A 25 -3.67 13.69 14.48
CA ASN A 25 -3.99 12.32 14.88
C ASN A 25 -5.03 11.69 13.93
N SER A 26 -4.94 11.95 12.62
CA SER A 26 -5.71 11.16 11.67
C SER A 26 -5.00 9.81 11.48
N PHE A 27 -5.73 8.69 11.48
CA PHE A 27 -5.25 7.38 10.99
C PHE A 27 -4.33 7.60 9.79
N ARG A 28 -3.11 7.07 9.74
CA ARG A 28 -2.20 7.23 8.58
C ARG A 28 -1.73 5.87 8.10
N PHE A 29 -1.61 5.72 6.79
CA PHE A 29 -1.11 4.50 6.18
C PHE A 29 0.12 4.83 5.35
N LEU A 30 1.24 5.06 6.04
CA LEU A 30 2.44 5.66 5.44
C LEU A 30 3.40 4.61 4.90
N GLY A 31 3.84 4.83 3.66
CA GLY A 31 5.00 4.16 3.09
C GLY A 31 6.07 5.18 2.71
N ARG A 32 7.29 4.68 2.51
CA ARG A 32 8.42 5.46 2.01
C ARG A 32 9.15 4.79 0.85
N VAL A 33 9.83 5.62 0.07
CA VAL A 33 10.93 5.26 -0.82
C VAL A 33 12.16 6.05 -0.41
N GLY A 34 13.30 5.36 -0.33
CA GLY A 34 14.53 5.93 0.25
C GLY A 34 14.45 6.11 1.77
N ALA A 35 15.58 6.47 2.38
CA ALA A 35 15.69 6.68 3.83
C ALA A 35 16.52 7.93 4.22
N ASN A 36 17.21 8.52 3.23
CA ASN A 36 18.13 9.63 3.40
C ASN A 36 17.43 10.97 3.18
N ARG A 37 17.81 11.99 3.95
CA ARG A 37 17.32 13.36 3.81
C ARG A 37 17.51 13.88 2.38
N GLY A 38 16.53 14.61 1.86
CA GLY A 38 16.51 15.14 0.48
C GLY A 38 16.25 14.12 -0.64
N LYS A 39 16.27 12.81 -0.33
CA LYS A 39 15.91 11.73 -1.27
C LYS A 39 14.73 10.89 -0.80
N ILE A 40 14.26 11.12 0.42
CA ILE A 40 13.13 10.40 0.99
C ILE A 40 11.83 10.93 0.40
N ARG A 41 10.98 9.98 0.01
CA ARG A 41 9.58 10.23 -0.36
C ARG A 41 8.70 9.48 0.63
N ILE A 42 7.67 10.14 1.13
CA ILE A 42 6.66 9.56 2.02
C ILE A 42 5.31 9.76 1.37
N CYS A 43 4.50 8.71 1.30
CA CYS A 43 3.14 8.77 0.74
C CYS A 43 2.14 8.14 1.72
N ASP A 44 0.92 8.68 1.73
CA ASP A 44 -0.20 8.18 2.54
C ASP A 44 -1.18 7.37 1.67
N PHE A 45 -1.16 6.04 1.84
CA PHE A 45 -1.88 5.08 0.99
C PHE A 45 -3.30 4.78 1.44
N ARG A 46 -3.84 5.49 2.44
CA ARG A 46 -5.19 5.22 2.98
C ARG A 46 -6.29 5.21 1.93
N ASN A 47 -6.16 6.08 0.94
CA ASN A 47 -7.16 6.30 -0.12
C ASN A 47 -6.82 5.56 -1.41
N GLN A 48 -5.84 4.64 -1.37
CA GLN A 48 -5.48 3.83 -2.52
C GLN A 48 -6.65 2.91 -2.92
N GLN A 49 -6.79 2.67 -4.21
CA GLN A 49 -7.67 1.66 -4.80
C GLN A 49 -6.81 0.55 -5.35
N GLY A 50 -7.27 -0.70 -5.29
CA GLY A 50 -6.36 -1.79 -5.59
C GLY A 50 -6.75 -3.13 -5.02
N ILE A 51 -5.82 -4.06 -5.15
CA ILE A 51 -5.93 -5.40 -4.59
C ILE A 51 -5.06 -5.47 -3.34
N TYR A 52 -5.50 -6.21 -2.33
CA TYR A 52 -4.72 -6.52 -1.16
C TYR A 52 -4.86 -8.00 -0.81
N ILE A 53 -3.83 -8.50 -0.15
CA ILE A 53 -3.70 -9.89 0.29
C ILE A 53 -3.39 -9.85 1.77
N LEU A 54 -4.18 -10.55 2.58
CA LEU A 54 -3.93 -10.73 4.00
C LEU A 54 -3.16 -12.02 4.22
N PHE A 55 -2.23 -11.99 5.16
CA PHE A 55 -1.38 -13.12 5.52
C PHE A 55 -1.49 -13.39 7.01
N ASP A 56 -1.44 -14.68 7.35
CA ASP A 56 -1.14 -15.17 8.69
C ASP A 56 0.25 -15.83 8.71
N ASN A 57 0.52 -16.62 9.74
CA ASN A 57 1.78 -17.36 9.89
C ASN A 57 1.97 -18.51 8.89
N TYR A 58 0.90 -18.99 8.27
CA TYR A 58 0.92 -20.09 7.30
C TYR A 58 0.96 -19.60 5.85
N GLY A 59 0.59 -18.34 5.62
CA GLY A 59 0.75 -17.68 4.33
C GLY A 59 -0.49 -16.84 3.96
N PRO A 60 -0.82 -16.73 2.66
CA PRO A 60 -1.96 -15.93 2.19
C PRO A 60 -3.29 -16.54 2.68
N THR A 61 -4.12 -15.76 3.35
CA THR A 61 -5.41 -16.23 3.90
C THR A 61 -6.63 -15.61 3.21
N TYR A 62 -6.48 -14.41 2.65
CA TYR A 62 -7.57 -13.68 2.02
C TYR A 62 -7.07 -12.74 0.93
N VAL A 63 -7.85 -12.61 -0.13
CA VAL A 63 -7.62 -11.62 -1.20
C VAL A 63 -8.85 -10.74 -1.32
N GLY A 64 -8.64 -9.42 -1.34
CA GLY A 64 -9.72 -8.46 -1.49
C GLY A 64 -9.40 -7.38 -2.52
N LEU A 65 -10.46 -6.77 -3.04
CA LEU A 65 -10.41 -5.67 -4.00
C LEU A 65 -11.11 -4.45 -3.39
N THR A 66 -10.53 -3.27 -3.59
CA THR A 66 -11.10 -2.00 -3.14
C THR A 66 -11.18 -1.02 -4.28
N ARG A 67 -12.41 -0.58 -4.61
CA ARG A 67 -12.72 0.33 -5.74
C ARG A 67 -13.30 1.65 -5.25
N GLN A 68 -14.42 1.60 -4.52
CA GLN A 68 -15.11 2.81 -4.07
C GLN A 68 -14.58 3.32 -2.73
N GLN A 69 -14.25 2.41 -1.82
CA GLN A 69 -13.66 2.74 -0.53
C GLN A 69 -12.12 2.72 -0.62
N GLY A 70 -11.47 3.54 0.21
CA GLY A 70 -10.01 3.51 0.33
C GLY A 70 -9.49 2.24 1.00
N LEU A 71 -8.34 1.77 0.55
CA LEU A 71 -7.63 0.60 1.08
C LEU A 71 -7.50 0.63 2.60
N GLY A 72 -7.10 1.77 3.18
CA GLY A 72 -6.92 1.91 4.62
C GLY A 72 -8.22 1.68 5.40
N LYS A 73 -9.36 2.16 4.90
CA LYS A 73 -10.67 1.89 5.51
C LYS A 73 -11.01 0.41 5.43
N ARG A 74 -10.81 -0.23 4.27
CA ARG A 74 -11.16 -1.64 4.10
C ARG A 74 -10.31 -2.55 5.00
N LEU A 75 -9.01 -2.29 5.13
CA LEU A 75 -8.16 -3.01 6.07
C LEU A 75 -8.59 -2.78 7.52
N LYS A 76 -9.02 -1.56 7.87
CA LYS A 76 -9.55 -1.26 9.21
C LYS A 76 -10.84 -2.03 9.51
N ASP A 77 -11.73 -2.19 8.53
CA ASP A 77 -12.97 -2.94 8.72
C ASP A 77 -12.67 -4.43 9.06
N HIS A 78 -11.61 -5.01 8.47
CA HIS A 78 -11.13 -6.38 8.73
C HIS A 78 -10.56 -6.62 10.13
N LEU A 79 -10.42 -5.58 10.95
CA LEU A 79 -10.06 -5.71 12.36
C LEU A 79 -11.24 -6.14 13.23
N SER A 80 -12.46 -6.01 12.71
CA SER A 80 -13.69 -6.20 13.48
C SER A 80 -14.72 -7.12 12.82
N ASP A 81 -14.46 -7.53 11.58
CA ASP A 81 -15.36 -8.40 10.83
C ASP A 81 -15.00 -9.90 10.98
N HIS A 82 -15.55 -10.74 10.12
CA HIS A 82 -15.28 -12.19 10.12
C HIS A 82 -13.80 -12.58 9.91
N LEU A 83 -12.93 -11.66 9.50
CA LEU A 83 -11.48 -11.85 9.33
C LEU A 83 -10.66 -11.31 10.52
N ALA A 84 -11.31 -10.74 11.54
CA ALA A 84 -10.65 -10.26 12.74
C ALA A 84 -9.76 -11.33 13.38
N ASN A 85 -8.54 -10.94 13.77
CA ASN A 85 -7.52 -11.81 14.39
C ASN A 85 -7.04 -13.00 13.54
N LYS A 86 -7.33 -13.01 12.22
CA LYS A 86 -6.90 -14.07 11.29
C LYS A 86 -5.76 -13.66 10.36
N TRP A 87 -5.15 -12.51 10.61
CA TRP A 87 -4.06 -11.96 9.82
C TRP A 87 -3.23 -11.00 10.67
N ASP A 88 -1.93 -10.92 10.36
CA ASP A 88 -0.97 -10.04 11.03
C ASP A 88 -0.11 -9.24 10.03
N ARG A 89 -0.15 -9.63 8.75
CA ARG A 89 0.55 -8.99 7.65
C ARG A 89 -0.36 -8.85 6.45
N PHE A 90 -0.01 -7.92 5.57
CA PHE A 90 -0.71 -7.74 4.31
C PHE A 90 0.20 -7.15 3.24
N SER A 91 -0.10 -7.49 1.99
CA SER A 91 0.48 -6.86 0.80
C SER A 91 -0.62 -6.13 0.05
N TRP A 92 -0.28 -5.04 -0.63
CA TRP A 92 -1.23 -4.25 -1.38
C TRP A 92 -0.65 -3.76 -2.70
N TYR A 93 -1.51 -3.61 -3.70
CA TYR A 93 -1.16 -3.26 -5.07
C TYR A 93 -2.15 -2.20 -5.54
N GLY A 94 -1.66 -0.96 -5.66
CA GLY A 94 -2.44 0.24 -5.88
C GLY A 94 -2.55 0.63 -7.35
N PHE A 95 -3.70 1.18 -7.73
CA PHE A 95 -4.00 1.65 -9.08
C PHE A 95 -3.92 3.17 -9.23
N ARG A 96 -4.05 3.92 -8.13
CA ARG A 96 -3.94 5.39 -8.15
C ARG A 96 -2.48 5.80 -8.27
N PRO A 97 -2.13 6.70 -9.20
CA PRO A 97 -0.77 7.22 -9.32
C PRO A 97 -0.38 8.05 -8.10
N ILE A 98 0.94 8.12 -7.85
CA ILE A 98 1.51 8.98 -6.81
C ILE A 98 1.51 10.41 -7.32
N GLY A 99 0.88 11.30 -6.56
CA GLY A 99 0.75 12.71 -6.89
C GLY A 99 1.83 13.59 -6.28
N CYS A 100 1.56 14.90 -6.30
CA CYS A 100 2.46 15.90 -5.76
C CYS A 100 2.54 15.85 -4.22
N PRO A 101 3.64 16.36 -3.62
CA PRO A 101 3.71 16.58 -2.18
C PRO A 101 2.67 17.59 -1.71
N ASP A 102 1.99 17.29 -0.61
CA ASP A 102 1.14 18.26 0.09
C ASP A 102 2.00 19.47 0.51
N PRO A 103 1.63 20.72 0.16
CA PRO A 103 2.46 21.89 0.45
C PRO A 103 2.71 22.14 1.95
N SER A 104 1.84 21.64 2.83
CA SER A 104 1.91 21.86 4.27
C SER A 104 2.67 20.76 5.00
N THR A 105 2.63 19.52 4.51
CA THR A 105 3.29 18.38 5.17
C THR A 105 4.42 17.76 4.37
N GLY A 106 4.53 18.07 3.08
CA GLY A 106 5.41 17.44 2.08
C GLY A 106 5.13 15.95 1.83
N ILE A 107 4.06 15.39 2.41
CA ILE A 107 3.67 13.99 2.20
C ILE A 107 3.00 13.91 0.83
N LEU A 108 3.42 12.95 0.02
CA LEU A 108 2.86 12.71 -1.32
C LEU A 108 1.41 12.23 -1.21
N THR A 109 0.55 12.82 -2.04
CA THR A 109 -0.85 12.43 -2.16
C THR A 109 -1.03 11.36 -3.25
N LEU A 110 -2.26 10.87 -3.40
CA LEU A 110 -2.64 10.00 -4.51
C LEU A 110 -3.49 10.80 -5.48
N ASP A 111 -3.17 10.73 -6.76
CA ASP A 111 -3.95 11.37 -7.81
C ASP A 111 -5.11 10.49 -8.25
N GLU A 112 -6.07 11.04 -8.99
CA GLU A 112 -7.12 10.22 -9.60
C GLU A 112 -6.52 9.40 -10.76
N PRO A 113 -6.96 8.14 -10.93
CA PRO A 113 -6.54 7.36 -12.07
C PRO A 113 -7.02 8.05 -13.36
N VAL A 114 -6.16 8.10 -14.37
CA VAL A 114 -6.56 8.63 -15.68
C VAL A 114 -7.54 7.64 -16.30
N ASP A 115 -8.77 8.09 -16.59
CA ASP A 115 -9.77 7.34 -17.37
C ASP A 115 -9.33 7.25 -18.84
N SER A 116 -8.21 6.61 -19.13
CA SER A 116 -7.91 6.18 -20.49
C SER A 116 -8.48 4.79 -20.71
N LEU A 117 -9.63 4.74 -21.39
CA LEU A 117 -10.33 3.56 -21.90
C LEU A 117 -9.53 2.77 -22.97
N SER A 118 -8.23 2.57 -22.75
CA SER A 118 -7.36 1.78 -23.64
C SER A 118 -6.24 1.12 -22.85
N ASP A 119 -6.57 0.37 -21.79
CA ASP A 119 -5.56 -0.50 -21.17
C ASP A 119 -5.33 -1.70 -22.08
N ASP A 120 -4.14 -1.74 -22.66
CA ASP A 120 -3.60 -2.85 -23.43
C ASP A 120 -3.77 -4.16 -22.64
N THR A 121 -4.51 -5.13 -23.19
CA THR A 121 -4.85 -6.39 -22.52
C THR A 121 -3.61 -7.09 -21.93
N TYR A 122 -2.44 -6.91 -22.56
CA TYR A 122 -1.16 -7.48 -22.12
C TYR A 122 -0.65 -6.92 -20.78
N THR A 123 -0.82 -5.62 -20.49
CA THR A 123 -0.38 -5.04 -19.20
C THR A 123 -1.26 -5.53 -18.06
N THR A 124 -2.57 -5.66 -18.30
CA THR A 124 -3.52 -6.20 -17.32
C THR A 124 -3.24 -7.68 -17.03
N ILE A 125 -2.87 -8.48 -18.04
CA ILE A 125 -2.51 -9.89 -17.85
C ILE A 125 -1.21 -10.03 -17.04
N GLY A 126 -0.18 -9.23 -17.36
CA GLY A 126 1.08 -9.24 -16.62
C GLY A 126 0.93 -8.83 -15.15
N ASP A 127 0.12 -7.81 -14.88
CA ASP A 127 -0.17 -7.35 -13.51
C ASP A 127 -0.96 -8.41 -12.72
N LEU A 128 -1.92 -9.10 -13.37
CA LEU A 128 -2.65 -10.23 -12.77
C LEU A 128 -1.75 -11.43 -12.51
N GLU A 129 -0.82 -11.74 -13.41
CA GLU A 129 0.16 -12.82 -13.23
C GLU A 129 1.12 -12.51 -12.07
N ALA A 130 1.69 -11.31 -12.03
CA ALA A 130 2.57 -10.87 -10.95
C ALA A 130 1.84 -10.90 -9.59
N LEU A 131 0.58 -10.46 -9.56
CA LEU A 131 -0.29 -10.56 -8.39
C LEU A 131 -0.50 -12.02 -7.96
N LEU A 132 -0.87 -12.90 -8.88
CA LEU A 132 -1.13 -14.32 -8.59
C LEU A 132 0.12 -15.04 -8.09
N ILE A 133 1.29 -14.78 -8.68
CA ILE A 133 2.57 -15.34 -8.24
C ILE A 133 2.89 -14.89 -6.82
N ARG A 134 2.77 -13.59 -6.52
CA ARG A 134 3.06 -13.06 -5.19
C ARG A 134 2.02 -13.48 -4.15
N ALA A 135 0.77 -13.68 -4.56
CA ALA A 135 -0.28 -14.19 -3.70
C ALA A 135 -0.08 -15.67 -3.35
N ILE A 136 0.21 -16.51 -4.33
CA ILE A 136 0.22 -17.97 -4.17
C ILE A 136 1.60 -18.49 -3.72
N GLY A 137 2.67 -17.74 -3.95
CA GLY A 137 4.06 -18.15 -3.66
C GLY A 137 4.40 -19.54 -4.21
N PRO A 138 4.06 -19.88 -5.48
CA PRO A 138 4.21 -21.25 -5.96
C PRO A 138 5.69 -21.66 -5.97
N ARG A 139 5.99 -22.81 -5.34
CA ARG A 139 7.37 -23.30 -5.08
C ARG A 139 8.29 -23.42 -6.32
N ARG A 140 7.73 -23.41 -7.53
CA ARG A 140 8.46 -23.53 -8.79
C ARG A 140 8.72 -22.19 -9.50
N ASN A 141 8.23 -21.08 -8.96
CA ASN A 141 8.59 -19.76 -9.47
C ASN A 141 9.95 -19.36 -8.89
N SER A 142 10.96 -19.30 -9.76
CA SER A 142 12.32 -18.87 -9.42
C SER A 142 12.58 -17.39 -9.71
N ALA A 143 11.68 -16.73 -10.45
CA ALA A 143 11.69 -15.29 -10.72
C ALA A 143 10.36 -14.68 -10.30
N TYR A 144 10.39 -13.62 -9.50
CA TYR A 144 9.21 -12.81 -9.20
C TYR A 144 9.11 -11.73 -10.26
N PRO A 145 8.05 -11.69 -11.08
CA PRO A 145 7.90 -10.62 -12.05
C PRO A 145 7.90 -9.26 -11.32
N SER A 146 8.72 -8.33 -11.82
CA SER A 146 8.62 -6.92 -11.47
C SER A 146 7.44 -6.33 -12.22
N PHE A 147 6.55 -5.61 -11.53
CA PHE A 147 5.61 -4.72 -12.20
C PHE A 147 6.43 -3.70 -12.98
N GLN A 148 6.29 -3.66 -14.32
CA GLN A 148 7.20 -2.90 -15.19
C GLN A 148 7.23 -1.40 -14.87
N ASP A 149 6.13 -0.87 -14.34
CA ASP A 149 5.93 0.56 -14.09
C ASP A 149 5.35 0.84 -12.69
N ALA A 150 5.54 -0.06 -11.73
CA ALA A 150 5.12 0.15 -10.35
C ALA A 150 6.31 0.27 -9.41
N GLU A 151 6.21 1.20 -8.46
CA GLU A 151 7.23 1.40 -7.44
C GLU A 151 6.89 0.64 -6.16
N GLU A 152 7.88 -0.06 -5.58
CA GLU A 152 7.73 -0.68 -4.27
C GLU A 152 7.92 0.33 -3.14
N TRP A 153 6.99 0.34 -2.20
CA TRP A 153 7.02 1.20 -1.02
C TRP A 153 7.24 0.38 0.25
N THR A 154 8.19 0.81 1.06
CA THR A 154 8.46 0.22 2.38
C THR A 154 7.55 0.86 3.42
N GLN A 155 6.94 0.06 4.29
CA GLN A 155 6.17 0.56 5.43
C GLN A 155 7.04 1.46 6.30
N ILE A 156 6.47 2.56 6.80
CA ILE A 156 7.07 3.29 7.92
C ILE A 156 6.53 2.69 9.22
N TRP A 157 7.44 2.15 10.03
CA TRP A 157 7.13 1.62 11.36
C TRP A 157 6.67 2.71 12.32
N ASP A 158 5.81 2.37 13.27
CA ASP A 158 5.14 3.32 14.15
C ASP A 158 6.14 4.18 14.91
N TYR A 159 7.15 3.55 15.48
CA TYR A 159 8.20 4.22 16.24
C TYR A 159 9.13 5.11 15.39
N GLU A 160 9.21 4.86 14.07
CA GLU A 160 10.06 5.62 13.15
C GLU A 160 9.35 6.82 12.49
N LYS A 161 8.01 6.90 12.61
CA LYS A 161 7.18 7.93 11.96
C LYS A 161 7.71 9.34 12.20
N GLY A 162 8.01 9.66 13.46
CA GLY A 162 8.47 10.99 13.84
C GLY A 162 9.79 11.39 13.16
N ASP A 163 10.72 10.45 13.01
CA ASP A 163 12.04 10.73 12.46
C ASP A 163 12.01 10.89 10.94
N TYR A 164 11.20 10.08 10.26
CA TYR A 164 11.00 10.24 8.82
C TYR A 164 10.26 11.52 8.46
N LEU A 165 9.26 11.92 9.25
CA LEU A 165 8.57 13.19 9.05
C LEU A 165 9.50 14.40 9.26
N LYS A 166 10.41 14.34 10.25
CA LYS A 166 11.43 15.39 10.44
C LYS A 166 12.38 15.51 9.26
N LYS A 167 12.83 14.38 8.69
CA LYS A 167 13.73 14.35 7.51
C LYS A 167 13.11 14.95 6.25
N LEU A 168 11.79 15.10 6.23
CA LEU A 168 11.04 15.62 5.11
C LEU A 168 10.79 17.14 5.22
N MET A 169 10.81 17.69 6.44
CA MET A 169 10.69 19.13 6.70
C MET A 169 12.04 19.88 6.73
N GLY A 170 13.16 19.15 6.78
CA GLY A 170 14.51 19.72 6.79
C GLY A 170 15.22 19.46 5.49
#